data_AF-A0A6A3MFE8-F1
#
_entry.id   AF-A0A6A3MFE8-F1
#
_cell.length_a   1.000
_cell.length_b   1.000
_cell.length_c   1.000
_cell.angle_alpha   90.00
_cell.angle_beta   90.00
_cell.angle_gamma   90.00
#
_symmetry.space_group_name_H-M   'P 1'
#
loop_
_entity.id
_entity.type
_entity.pdbx_description
1 polymer ?
#
loop_
_entity_poly.entity_id
_entity_poly.type
_entity_poly.pdbx_seq_one_letter_code
_entity_poly.pdbx_strand_id
1 'polypeptide(L)'
;MALIIQEPNDVLSARTHRDYLAGVLATFGKALSDCVYLVGDNCSVNKRLVTIIQVPLFGFASHRLNLAVRHHLEEYDEDLAIVQALMLKLRTLKQSAKLRLKTPLRQGSTFAMVHRYRELIKVLNANDDDIMELLPSPACNLRPKTLFAELKTSTMYRKSYKPAILLSSMCECGLTG
;
A
#
# COMPACT_ATOMS: atom_id res chain seq x y z
N MET A 1 12.94 -37.61 18.34
CA MET A 1 12.04 -36.57 18.89
C MET A 1 12.50 -35.23 18.36
N ALA A 2 11.84 -34.73 17.32
CA ALA A 2 12.15 -33.41 16.75
C ALA A 2 11.24 -32.37 17.40
N LEU A 3 11.87 -31.30 17.87
CA LEU A 3 11.28 -30.19 18.59
C LEU A 3 10.18 -29.52 17.74
N ILE A 4 8.95 -29.48 18.24
CA ILE A 4 7.86 -28.71 17.66
C ILE A 4 8.19 -27.23 17.92
N ILE A 5 8.77 -26.56 16.93
CA ILE A 5 8.73 -25.10 16.88
C ILE A 5 7.27 -24.78 16.51
N GLN A 6 6.47 -24.45 17.51
CA GLN A 6 5.12 -23.92 17.28
C GLN A 6 5.28 -22.55 16.61
N GLU A 7 5.14 -22.54 15.28
CA GLU A 7 4.84 -21.36 14.47
C GLU A 7 3.69 -20.55 15.13
N PRO A 8 3.67 -19.22 14.99
CA PRO A 8 2.81 -18.35 15.77
C PRO A 8 1.35 -18.66 15.49
N ASN A 9 0.66 -19.17 16.52
CA ASN A 9 -0.77 -19.35 16.78
C ASN A 9 -1.86 -19.03 15.70
N ASP A 10 -1.60 -19.26 14.42
CA ASP A 10 -2.51 -18.96 13.29
C ASP A 10 -3.79 -19.80 13.34
N VAL A 11 -3.71 -20.98 13.97
CA VAL A 11 -4.87 -21.86 14.18
C VAL A 11 -5.89 -21.22 15.13
N LEU A 12 -5.43 -20.60 16.22
CA LEU A 12 -6.32 -19.93 17.16
C LEU A 12 -6.88 -18.66 16.54
N SER A 13 -6.04 -17.90 15.82
CA SER A 13 -6.47 -16.72 15.06
C SER A 13 -7.56 -17.07 14.04
N ALA A 14 -7.36 -18.10 13.22
CA ALA A 14 -8.33 -18.50 12.22
C ALA A 14 -9.67 -18.98 12.83
N ARG A 15 -9.64 -19.64 14.00
CA ARG A 15 -10.86 -20.02 14.72
C ARG A 15 -11.61 -18.78 15.24
N THR A 16 -10.90 -17.84 15.85
CA THR A 16 -11.49 -16.57 16.29
C THR A 16 -12.10 -15.79 15.12
N HIS A 17 -11.41 -15.74 13.98
CA HIS A 17 -11.93 -15.12 12.76
C HIS A 17 -13.17 -15.83 12.20
N ARG A 18 -13.21 -17.16 12.26
CA ARG A 18 -14.38 -17.96 11.87
C ARG A 18 -15.58 -17.66 12.75
N ASP A 19 -15.40 -17.64 14.07
CA ASP A 19 -16.49 -17.42 15.02
C ASP A 19 -17.01 -15.97 14.91
N TYR A 20 -16.11 -15.00 14.73
CA TYR A 20 -16.48 -13.62 14.40
C TYR A 20 -17.31 -13.55 13.12
N LEU A 21 -16.87 -14.20 12.03
CA LEU A 21 -17.58 -14.22 10.76
C LEU A 21 -18.96 -14.88 10.88
N ALA A 22 -19.07 -15.97 11.64
CA ALA A 22 -20.36 -16.60 11.93
C ALA A 22 -21.32 -15.64 12.62
N GLY A 23 -20.84 -14.89 13.61
CA GLY A 23 -21.62 -13.87 14.30
C GLY A 23 -22.09 -12.76 13.36
N VAL A 24 -21.21 -12.25 12.49
CA VAL A 24 -21.57 -11.22 11.49
C VAL A 24 -22.62 -11.76 10.51
N LEU A 25 -22.42 -12.96 9.94
CA LEU A 25 -23.37 -13.55 9.01
C LEU A 25 -24.74 -13.80 9.64
N ALA A 26 -24.78 -14.20 10.91
CA ALA A 26 -26.02 -14.40 11.65
C ALA A 26 -26.85 -13.10 11.73
N THR A 27 -26.22 -11.93 11.81
CA THR A 27 -26.94 -10.64 11.76
C THR A 27 -27.68 -10.39 10.44
N PHE A 28 -27.26 -11.06 9.36
CA PHE A 28 -27.88 -11.03 8.05
C PHE A 28 -28.76 -12.28 7.78
N GLY A 29 -29.00 -13.13 8.77
CA GLY A 29 -29.73 -14.39 8.60
C GLY A 29 -29.01 -15.40 7.72
N LYS A 30 -27.67 -15.36 7.68
CA LYS A 30 -26.81 -16.26 6.92
C LYS A 30 -25.95 -17.11 7.84
N ALA A 31 -25.57 -18.29 7.37
CA ALA A 31 -24.61 -19.17 8.02
C ALA A 31 -23.30 -19.23 7.23
N LEU A 32 -22.21 -19.68 7.87
CA LEU A 32 -20.94 -19.93 7.18
C LEU A 32 -21.06 -20.96 6.05
N SER A 33 -22.01 -21.89 6.15
CA SER A 33 -22.32 -22.86 5.09
C SER A 33 -22.87 -22.21 3.82
N ASP A 34 -23.38 -20.97 3.90
CA ASP A 34 -23.86 -20.21 2.75
C ASP A 34 -22.73 -19.52 1.99
N CYS A 35 -21.50 -19.52 2.54
CA CYS A 35 -20.34 -18.97 1.88
C CYS A 35 -19.84 -19.94 0.79
N VAL A 36 -19.76 -19.46 -0.46
CA VAL A 36 -19.25 -20.25 -1.59
C VAL A 36 -17.75 -20.06 -1.78
N TYR A 37 -17.21 -18.90 -1.42
CA TYR A 37 -15.79 -18.57 -1.51
C TYR A 37 -15.43 -17.42 -0.56
N LEU A 38 -14.14 -17.30 -0.23
CA LEU A 38 -13.60 -16.16 0.51
C LEU A 38 -12.77 -15.29 -0.43
N VAL A 39 -12.85 -13.97 -0.28
CA VAL A 39 -11.95 -13.03 -0.97
C VAL A 39 -11.04 -12.40 0.08
N GLY A 40 -9.73 -12.57 -0.08
CA GLY A 40 -8.74 -12.10 0.90
C GLY A 40 -7.34 -12.08 0.34
N ASP A 41 -6.37 -11.67 1.16
CA ASP A 41 -4.96 -11.92 0.85
C ASP A 41 -4.58 -13.38 1.14
N ASN A 42 -3.43 -13.81 0.62
CA ASN A 42 -2.94 -15.18 0.78
C ASN A 42 -2.20 -15.38 2.13
N CYS A 43 -2.59 -14.63 3.17
CA CYS A 43 -1.97 -14.75 4.49
C CYS A 43 -2.29 -16.10 5.14
N SER A 44 -1.45 -16.52 6.09
CA SER A 44 -1.58 -17.82 6.76
C SER A 44 -2.94 -18.00 7.46
N VAL A 45 -3.45 -16.95 8.11
CA VAL A 45 -4.76 -16.95 8.77
C VAL A 45 -5.88 -17.16 7.76
N ASN A 46 -5.88 -16.44 6.62
CA ASN A 46 -6.91 -16.58 5.58
C ASN A 46 -6.85 -17.96 4.89
N LYS A 47 -5.64 -18.46 4.59
CA LYS A 47 -5.44 -19.84 4.11
C LYS A 47 -6.01 -20.87 5.08
N ARG A 48 -5.76 -20.68 6.37
CA ARG A 48 -6.24 -21.60 7.40
C ARG A 48 -7.75 -21.49 7.56
N LEU A 49 -8.31 -20.29 7.52
CA LEU A 49 -9.74 -20.02 7.61
C LEU A 49 -10.51 -20.70 6.48
N VAL A 50 -10.03 -20.61 5.23
CA VAL A 50 -10.69 -21.29 4.10
C VAL A 50 -10.60 -22.81 4.19
N THR A 51 -9.54 -23.35 4.80
CA THR A 51 -9.45 -24.79 5.11
C THR A 51 -10.45 -25.18 6.21
N ILE A 52 -10.71 -24.31 7.18
CA ILE A 52 -11.71 -24.57 8.24
C ILE A 52 -13.14 -24.53 7.67
N ILE A 53 -13.44 -23.56 6.80
CA ILE A 53 -14.78 -23.36 6.22
C ILE A 53 -15.00 -24.26 4.98
N GLN A 54 -13.93 -24.83 4.41
CA GLN A 54 -13.96 -25.70 3.22
C GLN A 54 -14.46 -24.99 1.95
N VAL A 55 -13.96 -23.77 1.72
CA VAL A 55 -14.29 -22.95 0.52
C VAL A 55 -13.02 -22.51 -0.20
N PRO A 56 -13.05 -22.19 -1.50
CA PRO A 56 -11.90 -21.60 -2.19
C PRO A 56 -11.58 -20.18 -1.69
N LEU A 57 -10.28 -19.82 -1.73
CA LEU A 57 -9.77 -18.46 -1.48
C LEU A 57 -9.42 -17.77 -2.79
N PHE A 58 -10.03 -16.62 -3.05
CA PHE A 58 -9.67 -15.74 -4.15
C PHE A 58 -8.86 -14.54 -3.66
N GLY A 59 -7.73 -14.30 -4.33
CA GLY A 59 -6.87 -13.17 -4.04
C GLY A 59 -7.58 -11.84 -4.27
N PHE A 60 -7.43 -10.91 -3.32
CA PHE A 60 -8.02 -9.58 -3.44
C PHE A 60 -7.51 -8.84 -4.69
N ALA A 61 -8.41 -8.26 -5.48
CA ALA A 61 -8.06 -7.55 -6.72
C ALA A 61 -7.05 -6.42 -6.46
N SER A 62 -7.16 -5.71 -5.33
CA SER A 62 -6.15 -4.69 -4.97
C SER A 62 -4.78 -5.25 -4.62
N HIS A 63 -4.67 -6.50 -4.16
CA HIS A 63 -3.35 -7.10 -3.94
C HIS A 63 -2.67 -7.39 -5.27
N ARG A 64 -3.41 -7.96 -6.23
CA ARG A 64 -2.94 -8.18 -7.61
C ARG A 64 -2.58 -6.86 -8.29
N LEU A 65 -3.41 -5.82 -8.11
CA LEU A 65 -3.13 -4.47 -8.60
C LEU A 65 -1.87 -3.90 -7.94
N ASN A 66 -1.68 -4.07 -6.64
CA ASN A 66 -0.50 -3.58 -5.93
C ASN A 66 0.77 -4.31 -6.37
N LEU A 67 0.68 -5.58 -6.77
CA LEU A 67 1.78 -6.32 -7.35
C LEU A 67 2.11 -5.81 -8.76
N ALA A 68 1.09 -5.61 -9.61
CA ALA A 68 1.27 -5.03 -10.94
C ALA A 68 1.85 -3.60 -10.89
N VAL A 69 1.39 -2.78 -9.95
CA VAL A 69 1.95 -1.45 -9.71
C VAL A 69 3.40 -1.54 -9.28
N ARG A 70 3.77 -2.48 -8.39
CA ARG A 70 5.18 -2.67 -7.99
C ARG A 70 6.06 -3.05 -9.18
N HIS A 71 5.64 -4.02 -9.98
CA HIS A 71 6.37 -4.41 -11.20
C HIS A 71 6.50 -3.25 -12.19
N HIS A 72 5.44 -2.43 -12.35
CA HIS A 72 5.50 -1.23 -13.20
C HIS A 72 6.48 -0.18 -12.66
N LEU A 73 6.62 -0.07 -11.33
CA LEU A 73 7.52 0.88 -10.69
C LEU A 73 9.00 0.50 -10.85
N GLU A 74 9.34 -0.76 -11.12
CA GLU A 74 10.71 -1.21 -11.36
C GLU A 74 11.34 -0.46 -12.56
N GLU A 75 10.55 -0.11 -13.57
CA GLU A 75 11.02 0.68 -14.71
C GLU A 75 11.43 2.11 -14.33
N TYR A 76 10.97 2.61 -13.19
CA TYR A 76 11.18 3.97 -12.68
C TYR A 76 12.12 4.01 -11.47
N ASP A 77 12.80 2.92 -11.13
CA ASP A 77 13.55 2.82 -9.87
C ASP A 77 14.61 3.91 -9.71
N GLU A 78 15.38 4.20 -10.77
CA GLU A 78 16.37 5.28 -10.77
C GLU A 78 15.74 6.67 -10.56
N ASP A 79 14.64 6.96 -11.28
CA ASP A 79 13.91 8.23 -11.13
C ASP A 79 13.34 8.37 -9.71
N LEU A 80 12.80 7.28 -9.16
CA LEU A 80 12.23 7.24 -7.82
C LEU A 80 13.30 7.39 -6.76
N ALA A 81 14.49 6.82 -6.95
CA ALA A 81 15.64 7.01 -6.08
C ALA A 81 16.09 8.47 -6.05
N ILE A 82 16.11 9.16 -7.20
CA ILE A 82 16.40 10.60 -7.27
C ILE A 82 15.35 11.42 -6.51
N VAL A 83 14.06 11.13 -6.75
CA VAL A 83 12.96 11.80 -6.03
C VAL A 83 13.05 11.53 -4.53
N GLN A 84 13.36 10.31 -4.12
CA GLN A 84 13.51 9.94 -2.72
C GLN A 84 14.70 10.64 -2.06
N ALA A 85 15.86 10.67 -2.73
CA ALA A 85 17.04 11.38 -2.26
C ALA A 85 16.76 12.88 -2.07
N LEU A 86 16.06 13.51 -3.03
CA LEU A 86 15.61 14.90 -2.92
C LEU A 86 14.68 15.08 -1.72
N MET A 87 13.67 14.22 -1.55
CA MET A 87 12.74 14.29 -0.43
C MET A 87 13.43 14.14 0.93
N LEU A 88 14.45 13.28 1.02
CA LEU A 88 15.27 13.12 2.22
C LEU A 88 16.12 14.35 2.51
N LYS A 89 16.75 14.95 1.50
CA LYS A 89 17.51 16.20 1.64
C LYS A 89 16.61 17.37 2.05
N LEU A 90 15.46 17.56 1.40
CA LEU A 90 14.49 18.61 1.76
C LEU A 90 13.96 18.48 3.19
N ARG A 91 13.98 17.27 3.76
CA ARG A 91 13.62 17.02 5.16
C ARG A 91 14.67 17.51 6.15
N THR A 92 15.95 17.55 5.78
CA THR A 92 17.07 17.95 6.65
C THR A 92 17.45 19.42 6.54
N LEU A 93 17.03 20.12 5.47
CA LEU A 93 17.28 21.54 5.32
C LEU A 93 16.59 22.37 6.43
N LYS A 94 17.22 23.50 6.80
CA LYS A 94 16.67 24.47 7.76
C LYS A 94 15.28 24.98 7.36
N GLN A 95 14.98 25.00 6.06
CA GLN A 95 13.68 25.38 5.51
C GLN A 95 12.62 24.25 5.57
N SER A 96 12.95 23.06 6.08
CA SER A 96 12.02 21.94 6.19
C SER A 96 10.79 22.29 7.03
N ALA A 97 10.90 23.18 8.03
CA ALA A 97 9.76 23.68 8.79
C ALA A 97 8.78 24.47 7.91
N LYS A 98 9.29 25.34 7.01
CA LYS A 98 8.50 26.09 6.03
C LYS A 98 7.87 25.18 4.97
N LEU A 99 8.58 24.12 4.57
CA LEU A 99 8.08 23.10 3.65
C LEU A 99 7.01 22.20 4.28
N ARG A 100 7.13 21.87 5.57
CA ARG A 100 6.13 21.11 6.34
C ARG A 100 4.79 21.82 6.45
N LEU A 101 4.78 23.15 6.46
CA LEU A 101 3.54 23.95 6.42
C LEU A 101 2.80 23.82 5.08
N LYS A 102 3.52 23.49 4.00
CA LYS A 102 2.94 23.32 2.66
C LYS A 102 2.59 21.87 2.36
N THR A 103 3.42 20.91 2.78
CA THR A 103 3.13 19.47 2.70
C THR A 103 3.81 18.68 3.82
N PRO A 104 3.13 17.76 4.50
CA PRO A 104 3.76 16.91 5.51
C PRO A 104 4.75 15.91 4.88
N LEU A 105 6.04 16.01 5.23
CA LEU A 105 7.14 15.17 4.71
C LEU A 105 7.31 13.82 5.46
N ARG A 106 6.21 13.09 5.71
CA ARG A 106 6.26 11.74 6.35
C ARG A 106 6.50 10.63 5.32
N GLN A 107 7.04 9.46 5.69
CA GLN A 107 7.05 8.31 4.77
C GLN A 107 5.61 7.94 4.37
N GLY A 108 5.38 7.73 3.09
CA GLY A 108 4.09 7.34 2.52
C GLY A 108 4.32 6.55 1.24
N SER A 109 3.28 5.91 0.70
CA SER A 109 3.38 5.13 -0.56
C SER A 109 4.08 5.89 -1.69
N THR A 110 4.65 5.18 -2.67
CA THR A 110 5.28 5.78 -3.87
C THR A 110 4.42 6.85 -4.53
N PHE A 111 3.10 6.62 -4.62
CA PHE A 111 2.14 7.62 -5.11
C PHE A 111 2.16 8.92 -4.29
N ALA A 112 2.17 8.83 -2.96
CA ALA A 112 2.21 10.00 -2.07
C ALA A 112 3.55 10.74 -2.17
N MET A 113 4.66 10.01 -2.36
CA MET A 113 5.98 10.60 -2.60
C MET A 113 5.99 11.40 -3.90
N VAL A 114 5.60 10.78 -5.02
CA VAL A 114 5.57 11.42 -6.35
C VAL A 114 4.57 12.58 -6.40
N HIS A 115 3.41 12.44 -5.76
CA HIS A 115 2.43 13.53 -5.61
C HIS A 115 3.06 14.75 -4.93
N ARG A 116 3.74 14.54 -3.80
CA ARG A 116 4.37 15.65 -3.05
C ARG A 116 5.49 16.28 -3.83
N TYR A 117 6.32 15.48 -4.47
CA TYR A 117 7.36 15.97 -5.36
C TYR A 117 6.80 16.92 -6.44
N ARG A 118 5.67 16.55 -7.07
CA ARG A 118 4.98 17.42 -8.04
C ARG A 118 4.49 18.75 -7.45
N GLU A 119 4.06 18.78 -6.20
CA GLU A 119 3.61 20.02 -5.56
C GLU A 119 4.79 20.86 -5.06
N LEU A 120 5.84 20.21 -4.56
CA LEU A 120 7.06 20.87 -4.08
C LEU A 120 7.80 21.57 -5.21
N ILE A 121 7.95 20.93 -6.38
CA ILE A 121 8.70 21.53 -7.50
C ILE A 121 8.06 22.81 -8.06
N LYS A 122 6.76 23.03 -7.83
CA LYS A 122 6.08 24.30 -8.22
C LYS A 122 6.46 25.46 -7.29
N VAL A 123 6.94 25.15 -6.10
CA VAL A 123 7.12 26.08 -4.99
C VAL A 123 8.59 26.27 -4.62
N LEU A 124 9.44 25.30 -4.96
CA LEU A 124 10.88 25.41 -4.82
C LEU A 124 11.38 26.51 -5.78
N ASN A 125 12.14 27.47 -5.25
CA ASN A 125 12.75 28.52 -6.04
C ASN A 125 14.01 27.94 -6.71
N ALA A 126 14.06 27.95 -8.04
CA ALA A 126 15.23 27.51 -8.79
C ALA A 126 16.49 28.40 -8.63
N ASN A 127 16.34 29.54 -7.94
CA ASN A 127 17.42 30.51 -7.70
C ASN A 127 18.03 30.41 -6.29
N ASP A 128 17.64 29.41 -5.50
CA ASP A 128 18.27 29.11 -4.21
C ASP A 128 19.41 28.13 -4.49
N ASP A 129 20.66 28.58 -4.36
CA ASP A 129 21.85 27.81 -4.74
C ASP A 129 21.93 26.45 -4.02
N ASP A 130 21.42 26.36 -2.78
CA ASP A 130 21.34 25.12 -2.00
C ASP A 130 20.29 24.13 -2.55
N ILE A 131 19.35 24.60 -3.37
CA ILE A 131 18.23 23.83 -3.95
C ILE A 131 18.46 23.58 -5.45
N MET A 132 19.10 24.51 -6.16
CA MET A 132 19.36 24.44 -7.60
C MET A 132 20.20 23.22 -7.96
N GLU A 133 21.22 22.91 -7.16
CA GLU A 133 22.07 21.71 -7.33
C GLU A 133 21.31 20.40 -7.08
N LEU A 134 20.15 20.47 -6.42
CA LEU A 134 19.33 19.32 -6.03
C LEU A 134 18.13 19.09 -6.95
N LEU A 135 17.79 20.05 -7.82
CA LEU A 135 16.67 19.92 -8.74
C LEU A 135 17.05 18.96 -9.87
N PRO A 136 16.27 17.88 -10.10
CA PRO A 136 16.50 17.03 -11.26
C PRO A 136 16.31 17.87 -12.52
N SER A 137 17.14 17.61 -13.54
CA SER A 137 17.03 18.25 -14.85
C SER A 137 15.58 18.27 -15.34
N PRO A 138 15.12 19.31 -16.05
CA PRO A 138 13.78 19.36 -16.63
C PRO A 138 13.39 18.09 -17.42
N ALA A 139 14.37 17.43 -18.04
CA ALA A 139 14.20 16.15 -18.73
C ALA A 139 13.86 14.99 -17.75
N CYS A 140 14.49 14.95 -16.58
CA CYS A 140 14.22 13.98 -15.51
C CYS A 140 12.83 14.18 -14.86
N ASN A 141 12.18 15.32 -15.08
CA ASN A 141 10.88 15.64 -14.47
C ASN A 141 9.69 15.18 -15.31
N LEU A 142 9.91 14.72 -16.55
CA LEU A 142 8.86 14.23 -17.45
C LEU A 142 8.36 12.85 -17.01
N ARG A 143 9.27 11.92 -16.74
CA ARG A 143 8.95 10.54 -16.34
C ARG A 143 8.15 10.44 -15.03
N PRO A 144 8.52 11.13 -13.94
CA PRO A 144 7.70 11.16 -12.72
C PRO A 144 6.31 11.78 -12.90
N LYS A 145 6.14 12.72 -13.86
CA LYS A 145 4.81 13.30 -14.17
C LYS A 145 3.91 12.30 -14.88
N THR A 146 4.46 11.52 -15.81
CA THR A 146 3.77 10.41 -16.48
C THR A 146 3.37 9.35 -15.46
N LEU A 147 4.32 8.91 -14.64
CA LEU A 147 4.09 7.93 -13.58
C LEU A 147 2.98 8.38 -12.62
N PHE A 148 2.92 9.66 -12.27
CA PHE A 148 1.83 10.18 -11.43
C PHE A 148 0.45 10.00 -12.07
N ALA A 149 0.30 10.23 -13.38
CA ALA A 149 -0.97 10.07 -14.08
C ALA A 149 -1.41 8.60 -14.10
N GLU A 150 -0.46 7.69 -14.34
CA GLU A 150 -0.68 6.24 -14.33
C GLU A 150 -1.11 5.76 -12.94
N LEU A 151 -0.37 6.17 -11.89
CA LEU A 151 -0.71 5.83 -10.51
C LEU A 151 -2.04 6.45 -10.05
N LYS A 152 -2.38 7.66 -10.50
CA LYS A 152 -3.70 8.25 -10.19
C LYS A 152 -4.83 7.35 -10.70
N THR A 153 -4.67 6.77 -11.88
CA THR A 153 -5.63 5.84 -12.47
C THR A 153 -5.72 4.56 -11.65
N SER A 154 -4.59 3.97 -11.22
CA SER A 154 -4.60 2.78 -10.36
C SER A 154 -5.25 3.04 -8.97
N THR A 155 -5.04 4.22 -8.38
CA THR A 155 -5.71 4.60 -7.13
C THR A 155 -7.23 4.73 -7.27
N MET A 156 -7.71 5.18 -8.43
CA MET A 156 -9.13 5.23 -8.75
C MET A 156 -9.71 3.81 -8.81
N TYR A 157 -9.06 2.90 -9.55
CA TYR A 157 -9.45 1.50 -9.60
C TYR A 157 -9.50 0.85 -8.21
N ARG A 158 -8.49 1.10 -7.36
CA ARG A 158 -8.47 0.58 -5.99
C ARG A 158 -9.67 1.02 -5.15
N LYS A 159 -10.18 2.24 -5.36
CA LYS A 159 -11.40 2.74 -4.68
C LYS A 159 -12.66 2.05 -5.21
N SER A 160 -12.73 1.79 -6.51
CA SER A 160 -13.84 1.08 -7.15
C SER A 160 -13.93 -0.40 -6.75
N TYR A 161 -12.79 -1.07 -6.50
CA TYR A 161 -12.72 -2.44 -6.01
C TYR A 161 -12.86 -2.56 -4.47
N LYS A 162 -13.68 -1.73 -3.84
CA LYS A 162 -14.17 -2.01 -2.48
C LYS A 162 -15.60 -2.58 -2.60
N PRO A 163 -15.80 -3.90 -2.79
CA PRO A 163 -17.14 -4.46 -2.74
C PRO A 163 -17.64 -4.54 -1.29
N ALA A 164 -18.96 -4.52 -1.16
CA ALA A 164 -19.74 -4.34 0.06
C ALA A 164 -19.82 -5.55 1.01
N ILE A 165 -18.78 -6.38 1.15
CA ILE A 165 -18.72 -7.38 2.24
C ILE A 165 -17.34 -7.31 2.88
N LEU A 166 -17.26 -6.52 3.94
CA LEU A 166 -16.08 -6.31 4.76
C LEU A 166 -15.72 -7.60 5.52
N LEU A 167 -14.68 -8.30 5.06
CA LEU A 167 -13.73 -8.93 5.96
C LEU A 167 -12.40 -8.18 5.86
N SER A 168 -12.35 -6.96 6.38
CA SER A 168 -11.07 -6.34 6.69
C SER A 168 -10.52 -7.00 7.94
N SER A 169 -9.87 -8.16 7.81
CA SER A 169 -8.83 -8.49 8.78
C SER A 169 -7.75 -7.44 8.60
N MET A 170 -7.57 -6.60 9.62
CA MET A 170 -6.43 -5.72 9.75
C MET A 170 -5.15 -6.58 9.73
N CYS A 171 -4.61 -6.93 8.56
CA CYS A 171 -3.18 -7.08 8.46
C CYS A 171 -2.63 -5.67 8.33
N GLU A 172 -2.20 -5.11 9.45
CA GLU A 172 -1.11 -4.14 9.47
C GLU A 172 0.17 -4.88 9.03
N CYS A 173 0.18 -5.35 7.79
CA CYS A 173 1.37 -5.77 7.10
C CYS A 173 2.09 -4.46 6.77
N GLY A 174 2.88 -3.99 7.74
CA GLY A 174 3.75 -2.84 7.62
C GLY A 174 4.53 -2.92 6.32
N LEU A 175 4.37 -1.89 5.49
CA LEU A 175 5.22 -1.62 4.35
C LEU A 175 6.63 -1.30 4.88
N THR A 176 7.44 -2.33 5.08
CA THR A 176 8.90 -2.23 5.11
C THR A 176 9.43 -2.98 3.91
N GLY A 177 9.98 -2.22 2.98
CA GLY A 177 10.43 -2.57 1.65
C GLY A 177 10.48 -1.28 0.86
#